data_AF-Q6AP56-F1
#
_entry.id   AF-Q6AP56-F1
#
_cell.length_a   1.000
_cell.length_b   1.000
_cell.length_c   1.000
_cell.angle_alpha   90.00
_cell.angle_beta   90.00
_cell.angle_gamma   90.00
#
_symmetry.space_group_name_H-M   'P 1'
#
loop_
_entity.id
_entity.type
_entity.pdbx_description
1 polymer ?
#
loop_
_entity_poly.entity_id
_entity_poly.type
_entity_poly.pdbx_seq_one_letter_code
_entity_poly.pdbx_strand_id
1 'polypeptide(L)' 'MSRIGKQPIAVPAGVKVDLNGQHITITGKKGTLERDIITEIEAHVEDNGISVPNPL' A
#
# COMPACT_ATOMS: atom_id res chain seq x y z
N MET A 1 -13.98 -14.13 -6.91
CA MET A 1 -13.71 -13.55 -5.58
C MET A 1 -12.20 -13.47 -5.38
N SER A 2 -11.59 -12.35 -5.76
CA SER A 2 -10.15 -12.16 -5.53
C SER A 2 -9.93 -12.03 -4.01
N ARG A 3 -9.11 -12.93 -3.44
CA ARG A 3 -8.78 -12.95 -2.00
C ARG A 3 -7.48 -12.20 -1.70
N ILE A 4 -6.84 -11.63 -2.72
CA ILE A 4 -5.49 -11.03 -2.63
C ILE A 4 -5.54 -9.67 -1.92
N GLY A 5 -6.55 -8.82 -2.19
CA GLY A 5 -6.66 -7.50 -1.53
C GLY A 5 -6.89 -7.59 -0.01
N LYS A 6 -7.50 -8.69 0.46
CA LYS A 6 -7.72 -8.94 1.90
C LYS A 6 -6.46 -9.42 2.62
N GLN A 7 -5.40 -9.78 1.90
CA GLN A 7 -4.15 -10.20 2.54
C GLN A 7 -3.31 -8.97 2.89
N PRO A 8 -2.95 -8.79 4.17
CA PRO A 8 -2.06 -7.71 4.56
C PRO A 8 -0.70 -7.89 3.89
N ILE A 9 -0.22 -6.86 3.22
CA ILE A 9 1.10 -6.82 2.59
C ILE A 9 2.10 -6.42 3.66
N ALA A 10 2.89 -7.37 4.17
CA ALA A 10 3.91 -7.10 5.16
C ALA A 10 4.95 -6.11 4.62
N VAL A 11 5.14 -4.99 5.34
CA VAL A 11 6.17 -3.99 5.01
C VAL A 11 7.44 -4.33 5.79
N PRO A 12 8.55 -4.69 5.12
CA PRO A 12 9.78 -5.04 5.81
C PRO A 12 10.40 -3.83 6.50
N ALA A 13 11.06 -4.07 7.64
CA ALA A 13 11.73 -3.02 8.42
C ALA A 13 12.74 -2.25 7.55
N GLY A 14 12.64 -0.92 7.57
CA GLY A 14 13.47 -0.03 6.75
C GLY A 14 12.85 0.39 5.41
N VAL A 15 11.58 0.05 5.17
CA VAL A 15 10.78 0.63 4.08
C VAL A 15 9.86 1.69 4.68
N LYS A 16 9.90 2.90 4.13
CA LYS A 16 8.99 3.99 4.46
C LYS A 16 7.87 4.02 3.43
N VAL A 17 6.64 4.00 3.88
CA VAL A 17 5.45 4.11 3.03
C VAL A 17 4.77 5.42 3.37
N ASP A 18 4.67 6.31 2.39
CA ASP A 18 3.92 7.55 2.48
C ASP A 18 2.69 7.42 1.56
N LEU A 19 1.50 7.69 2.10
CA LEU A 19 0.24 7.69 1.35
C LEU A 19 -0.34 9.10 1.36
N ASN A 20 -0.33 9.76 0.20
CA ASN A 20 -0.90 11.09 -0.01
C ASN A 20 -2.21 10.96 -0.80
N GLY A 21 -3.30 10.69 -0.08
CA GLY A 21 -4.61 10.42 -0.67
C GLY A 21 -4.57 9.13 -1.48
N GLN A 22 -4.35 9.25 -2.79
CA GLN A 22 -4.25 8.13 -3.72
C GLN A 22 -2.82 7.88 -4.22
N HIS A 23 -1.90 8.82 -3.99
CA HIS A 23 -0.51 8.65 -4.41
C HIS A 23 0.26 7.92 -3.30
N ILE A 24 0.78 6.73 -3.61
CA ILE A 24 1.62 5.96 -2.68
C ILE A 24 3.08 6.10 -3.08
N THR A 25 3.92 6.43 -2.11
CA THR A 25 5.37 6.55 -2.26
C THR A 25 6.02 5.55 -1.31
N ILE A 26 6.80 4.63 -1.85
CA ILE A 26 7.51 3.60 -1.11
C ILE A 26 9.01 3.88 -1.24
N THR A 27 9.63 4.26 -0.14
CA THR A 27 11.08 4.46 -0.07
C THR A 27 11.72 3.28 0.61
N GLY A 28 12.62 2.58 -0.08
CA GLY A 28 13.34 1.44 0.48
C GLY A 28 14.83 1.47 0.16
N LYS A 29 15.54 0.44 0.63
CA LYS A 29 17.00 0.30 0.44
C LYS A 29 17.44 0.27 -1.04
N LYS A 30 16.55 -0.10 -1.96
CA LYS A 30 16.84 -0.20 -3.40
C LYS A 30 16.41 1.04 -4.20
N GLY A 31 15.85 2.06 -3.55
CA GLY A 31 15.34 3.26 -4.21
C GLY A 31 13.91 3.60 -3.77
N THR A 32 13.35 4.61 -4.43
CA THR A 32 11.97 5.05 -4.26
C THR A 32 11.10 4.50 -5.37
N LEU A 33 9.86 4.14 -5.04
CA LEU A 33 8.87 3.66 -5.99
C LEU A 33 7.55 4.36 -5.71
N GLU A 34 7.02 5.03 -6.72
CA GLU A 34 5.81 5.83 -6.63
C GLU A 34 4.73 5.21 -7.52
N ARG A 35 3.50 5.17 -7.02
CA ARG A 35 2.34 4.73 -7.79
C ARG A 35 1.08 5.45 -7.36
N ASP A 36 0.30 5.83 -8.36
CA ASP A 36 -1.06 6.28 -8.17
C ASP A 36 -2.01 5.08 -8.04
N ILE A 37 -2.81 5.11 -6.99
CA ILE A 37 -3.92 4.20 -6.76
C ILE A 37 -5.14 4.75 -7.48
N ILE A 38 -5.94 3.86 -8.06
CA ILE A 38 -7.20 4.20 -8.72
C ILE A 38 -8.20 4.70 -7.67
N THR A 39 -8.96 5.75 -7.98
CA THR A 39 -9.93 6.40 -7.07
C THR A 39 -10.94 5.48 -6.41
N GLU A 40 -11.27 4.35 -7.04
CA GLU A 40 -12.22 3.38 -6.48
C GLU A 40 -11.61 2.52 -5.37
N ILE A 41 -10.28 2.54 -5.19
CA ILE A 41 -9.57 1.69 -4.25
C ILE A 41 -8.96 2.56 -3.14
N GLU A 42 -9.34 2.27 -1.90
CA GLU A 42 -8.75 2.90 -0.71
C GLU A 42 -7.70 1.94 -0.11
N ALA A 43 -6.47 2.42 0.10
CA ALA A 43 -5.42 1.64 0.74
C ALA A 43 -5.18 2.15 2.15
N HIS A 44 -5.10 1.23 3.11
CA HIS A 44 -4.78 1.54 4.50
C HIS A 44 -3.37 1.08 4.82
N VAL A 45 -2.53 2.00 5.28
CA VAL A 45 -1.18 1.70 5.75
C VAL A 45 -1.26 1.50 7.27
N GLU A 46 -1.07 0.28 7.74
CA GLU A 46 -0.96 -0.08 9.15
C GLU A 46 0.50 -0.37 9.53
N ASP A 47 0.82 -0.27 10.82
CA ASP A 47 2.19 -0.40 11.35
C ASP A 47 2.91 -1.71 10.97
N ASN A 48 2.17 -2.74 10.55
CA ASN A 48 2.70 -4.05 10.19
C ASN A 48 2.36 -4.47 8.74
N GLY A 49 1.71 -3.62 7.95
CA GLY A 49 1.39 -3.93 6.57
C GLY A 49 0.40 -2.99 5.87
N ILE A 50 0.33 -3.09 4.53
CA ILE A 50 -0.66 -2.37 3.71
C ILE A 50 -1.85 -3.29 3.47
N SER A 51 -3.05 -2.82 3.78
CA SER A 51 -4.31 -3.52 3.51
C SER A 51 -5.09 -2.76 2.43
N VAL A 52 -5.62 -3.49 1.45
CA VAL A 52 -6.42 -2.90 0.37
C VAL A 52 -7.80 -3.56 0.39
N PRO A 53 -8.76 -3.01 1.16
CA PRO A 53 -10.14 -3.46 1.09
C PRO A 53 -10.63 -3.30 -0.35
N ASN A 54 -10.95 -4.42 -1.00
CA ASN A 54 -11.50 -4.41 -2.34
C ASN A 54 -12.81 -3.58 -2.32
N PRO A 55 -12.97 -2.56 -3.17
CA PRO A 55 -14.27 -1.92 -3.33
C PRO A 55 -15.27 -2.97 -3.83
N LEU A 56 -16.47 -2.93 -3.25
CA LEU A 56 -17.60 -3.76 -3.67
C LEU A 56 -18.10 -3.32 -5.04
#